data_AF-A0A7R9KEH8-F1
#
_entry.id   AF-A0A7R9KEH8-F1
#
_cell.length_a   1.000
_cell.length_b   1.000
_cell.length_c   1.000
_cell.angle_alpha   90.00
_cell.angle_beta   90.00
_cell.angle_gamma   90.00
#
_symmetry.space_group_name_H-M   'P 1'
#
loop_
_entity.id
_entity.type
_entity.pdbx_description
1 polymer ?
#
loop_
_entity_poly.entity_id
_entity_poly.type
_entity_poly.pdbx_seq_one_letter_code
_entity_poly.pdbx_strand_id
1 'polypeptide(L)'
;MSDKLKLLQLNDDEVMRRKLLLDGDGVGDDRRLTIGLKQFIKWCLTDDETPDERVLNYEKILLTLSQCELSMTKSEQTLRMISQEMENYENLYKKIDKSITDCQQKLIKCKEELMEAKRVRKNKCEYESMATVINRHSDRLETMNRLQELEDEIKRLQQTKNDIQNKLEKRRKQFQVLLGAAHQLNQILNEEESVESNDMIAVADGSDKMDTN
;
A
#
# COMPACT_ATOMS: atom_id res chain seq x y z
N MET A 1 -13.75 -50.47 39.36
CA MET A 1 -15.02 -50.66 40.09
C MET A 1 -15.38 -49.50 41.03
N SER A 2 -14.43 -48.65 41.43
CA SER A 2 -14.70 -47.53 42.36
C SER A 2 -15.45 -46.33 41.72
N ASP A 3 -15.27 -46.07 40.43
CA ASP A 3 -15.89 -44.89 39.78
C ASP A 3 -17.37 -45.08 39.42
N LYS A 4 -17.82 -46.33 39.24
CA LYS A 4 -19.26 -46.65 39.09
C LYS A 4 -20.03 -46.54 40.40
N LEU A 5 -19.35 -46.65 41.56
CA LEU A 5 -19.98 -46.50 42.88
C LEU A 5 -20.12 -45.02 43.30
N LYS A 6 -19.21 -44.14 42.83
CA LYS A 6 -19.31 -42.69 43.02
C LYS A 6 -20.41 -42.03 42.19
N LEU A 7 -20.89 -42.68 41.14
CA LEU A 7 -22.03 -42.20 40.34
C LEU A 7 -23.38 -42.41 41.06
N LEU A 8 -23.42 -43.18 42.16
CA LEU A 8 -24.63 -43.47 42.93
C LEU A 8 -24.80 -42.65 44.21
N GLN A 9 -23.78 -41.91 44.64
CA GLN A 9 -23.93 -40.87 45.65
C GLN A 9 -24.01 -39.53 44.95
N LEU A 10 -25.13 -39.29 44.27
CA LEU A 10 -25.58 -37.93 44.03
C LEU A 10 -25.64 -37.24 45.38
N ASN A 11 -24.80 -36.24 45.60
CA ASN A 11 -24.81 -35.44 46.82
C ASN A 11 -26.25 -34.91 47.01
N ASP A 12 -26.82 -35.01 48.22
CA ASP A 12 -28.24 -34.68 48.44
C ASP A 12 -28.58 -33.26 47.97
N ASP A 13 -27.61 -32.34 48.03
CA ASP A 13 -27.69 -30.98 47.49
C ASP A 13 -27.89 -30.94 45.97
N GLU A 14 -27.26 -31.85 45.23
CA GLU A 14 -27.38 -31.97 43.79
C GLU A 14 -28.73 -32.56 43.37
N VAL A 15 -29.28 -33.45 44.20
CA VAL A 15 -30.64 -33.98 44.04
C VAL A 15 -31.66 -32.88 44.34
N MET A 16 -31.47 -32.15 45.44
CA MET A 16 -32.32 -31.03 45.84
C MET A 16 -32.31 -29.92 44.79
N ARG A 17 -31.15 -29.56 44.26
CA ARG A 17 -31.00 -28.56 43.20
C ARG A 17 -31.68 -28.99 41.90
N ARG A 18 -31.53 -30.26 41.48
CA ARG A 18 -32.23 -30.79 40.31
C ARG A 18 -33.76 -30.79 40.51
N LYS A 19 -34.25 -31.18 41.69
CA LYS A 19 -35.68 -31.13 42.03
C LYS A 19 -36.23 -29.70 41.99
N LEU A 20 -35.50 -28.73 42.56
CA LEU A 20 -35.90 -27.33 42.56
C LEU A 20 -35.94 -26.72 41.15
N LEU A 21 -34.98 -27.08 40.28
CA LEU A 21 -34.91 -26.59 38.91
C LEU A 21 -36.00 -27.15 38.00
N LEU A 22 -36.43 -28.41 38.21
CA LEU A 22 -37.48 -29.04 37.43
C LEU A 22 -38.88 -28.55 37.83
N ASP A 23 -39.13 -28.40 39.13
CA ASP A 23 -40.47 -28.19 39.69
C ASP A 23 -40.71 -26.76 40.21
N GLY A 24 -39.68 -25.90 40.20
CA GLY A 24 -39.71 -24.51 40.69
C GLY A 24 -39.77 -24.38 42.21
N ASP A 25 -40.58 -25.20 42.88
CA ASP A 25 -40.78 -25.26 44.34
C ASP A 25 -40.22 -26.55 44.97
N GLY A 26 -39.68 -27.47 44.15
CA GLY A 26 -38.96 -28.69 44.59
C GLY A 26 -39.78 -29.76 45.34
N VAL A 27 -41.06 -29.50 45.62
CA VAL A 27 -41.95 -30.35 46.45
C VAL A 27 -43.27 -30.68 45.74
N GLY A 28 -43.56 -30.13 44.56
CA GLY A 28 -44.86 -30.23 43.90
C GLY A 28 -45.26 -31.67 43.54
N ASP A 29 -44.41 -32.34 42.76
CA ASP A 29 -44.67 -33.70 42.27
C ASP A 29 -44.52 -34.76 43.37
N ASP A 30 -43.53 -34.60 44.27
CA ASP A 30 -43.32 -35.48 45.43
C ASP A 30 -44.51 -35.42 46.41
N ARG A 31 -45.04 -34.21 46.65
CA ARG A 31 -46.26 -34.01 47.44
C ARG A 31 -47.47 -34.61 46.74
N ARG A 32 -47.60 -34.45 45.42
CA ARG A 32 -48.73 -35.02 44.66
C ARG A 32 -48.72 -36.56 44.72
N LEU A 33 -47.56 -37.18 44.56
CA LEU A 33 -47.39 -38.64 44.71
C LEU A 33 -47.68 -39.10 46.14
N THR A 34 -47.18 -38.38 47.14
CA THR A 34 -47.44 -38.69 48.55
C THR A 34 -48.93 -38.60 48.90
N ILE A 35 -49.65 -37.60 48.36
CA ILE A 35 -51.09 -37.44 48.56
C ILE A 35 -51.86 -38.56 47.84
N GLY A 36 -51.52 -38.87 46.60
CA GLY A 36 -52.14 -39.96 45.84
C GLY A 36 -51.96 -41.31 46.52
N LEU A 37 -50.76 -41.59 47.06
CA LEU A 37 -50.47 -42.82 47.80
C LEU A 37 -51.28 -42.91 49.11
N LYS A 38 -51.43 -41.81 49.85
CA LYS A 38 -52.30 -41.75 51.04
C LYS A 38 -53.77 -41.96 50.69
N GLN A 39 -54.25 -41.38 49.59
CA GLN A 39 -55.63 -41.57 49.10
C GLN A 39 -55.89 -43.02 48.67
N PHE A 40 -54.94 -43.64 47.97
CA PHE A 40 -55.01 -45.04 47.59
C PHE A 40 -55.06 -45.98 48.80
N ILE A 41 -54.15 -45.80 49.77
CA ILE A 41 -54.15 -46.61 51.01
C ILE A 41 -55.48 -46.44 51.76
N LYS A 42 -56.00 -45.21 51.87
CA LYS A 42 -57.30 -44.96 52.50
C LYS A 42 -58.43 -45.67 51.77
N TRP A 43 -58.47 -45.60 50.44
CA TRP A 43 -59.49 -46.27 49.63
C TRP A 43 -59.47 -47.80 49.80
N CYS A 44 -58.27 -48.40 49.95
CA CYS A 44 -58.13 -49.84 50.20
C CYS A 44 -58.53 -50.29 51.61
N LEU A 45 -58.48 -49.41 52.62
CA LEU A 45 -58.66 -49.75 54.03
C LEU A 45 -60.01 -49.27 54.61
N THR A 46 -60.85 -48.60 53.81
CA THR A 46 -62.13 -48.06 54.29
C THR A 46 -63.28 -48.95 53.82
N ASP A 47 -63.87 -49.72 54.75
CA ASP A 47 -64.96 -50.66 54.44
C ASP A 47 -66.36 -50.02 54.51
N ASP A 48 -66.51 -48.88 55.21
CA ASP A 48 -67.79 -48.22 55.53
C ASP A 48 -68.22 -47.11 54.53
N GLU A 49 -67.58 -46.99 53.36
CA GLU A 49 -67.97 -45.98 52.35
C GLU A 49 -69.17 -46.44 51.51
N THR A 50 -70.07 -45.49 51.21
CA THR A 50 -71.17 -45.73 50.28
C THR A 50 -70.63 -46.07 48.88
N PRO A 51 -71.38 -46.82 48.05
CA PRO A 51 -70.92 -47.20 46.71
C PRO A 51 -70.51 -46.01 45.83
N ASP A 52 -71.26 -44.91 45.92
CA ASP A 52 -71.01 -43.69 45.13
C ASP A 52 -69.74 -42.96 45.59
N GLU A 53 -69.47 -42.92 46.90
CA GLU A 53 -68.25 -42.32 47.46
C GLU A 53 -66.99 -43.11 47.06
N ARG A 54 -67.07 -44.45 47.02
CA ARG A 54 -65.96 -45.29 46.56
C ARG A 54 -65.60 -45.05 45.10
N VAL A 55 -66.60 -44.90 44.23
CA VAL A 55 -66.40 -44.60 42.81
C VAL A 55 -65.77 -43.22 42.63
N LEU A 56 -66.28 -42.21 43.33
CA LEU A 56 -65.72 -40.86 43.30
C LEU A 56 -64.26 -40.81 43.79
N ASN A 57 -63.94 -41.57 44.85
CA ASN A 57 -62.56 -41.66 45.36
C ASN A 57 -61.64 -42.39 44.38
N TYR A 58 -62.12 -43.44 43.71
CA TYR A 58 -61.38 -44.12 42.65
C TYR A 58 -61.07 -43.20 41.47
N GLU A 59 -62.06 -42.43 40.99
CA GLU A 59 -61.85 -41.45 39.91
C GLU A 59 -60.83 -40.37 40.28
N LYS A 60 -60.84 -39.90 41.53
CA LYS A 60 -59.83 -38.95 42.04
C LYS A 60 -58.43 -39.55 42.01
N ILE A 61 -58.27 -40.81 42.43
CA ILE A 61 -56.97 -41.51 42.36
C ILE A 61 -56.50 -41.60 40.92
N LEU A 62 -57.37 -42.00 39.99
CA LEU A 62 -57.04 -42.11 38.57
C LEU A 62 -56.63 -40.75 37.97
N LEU A 63 -57.32 -39.67 38.35
CA LEU A 63 -56.97 -38.31 37.93
C LEU A 63 -55.60 -37.89 38.45
N THR A 64 -55.29 -38.17 39.72
CA THR A 64 -53.97 -37.84 40.29
C THR A 64 -52.84 -38.62 39.60
N LEU A 65 -53.07 -39.89 39.25
CA LEU A 65 -52.12 -40.69 38.51
C LEU A 65 -51.88 -40.12 37.10
N SER A 66 -52.95 -39.78 36.38
CA SER A 66 -52.88 -39.18 35.04
C SER A 66 -52.10 -37.85 35.04
N GLN A 67 -52.26 -37.03 36.09
CA GLN A 67 -51.50 -35.80 36.26
C GLN A 67 -50.00 -36.06 36.51
N CYS A 68 -49.66 -37.11 37.25
CA CYS A 68 -48.28 -37.53 37.46
C CYS A 68 -47.63 -38.02 36.16
N GLU A 69 -48.33 -38.83 35.37
CA GLU A 69 -47.85 -39.30 34.06
C GLU A 69 -47.59 -38.14 33.10
N LEU A 70 -48.50 -37.15 33.08
CA LEU A 70 -48.34 -35.95 32.27
C LEU A 70 -47.12 -35.12 32.69
N SER A 71 -46.91 -34.92 33.99
CA SER A 71 -45.74 -34.18 34.52
C SER A 71 -44.43 -34.87 34.17
N MET A 72 -44.40 -36.21 34.28
CA MET A 72 -43.23 -37.01 33.90
C MET A 72 -42.92 -36.87 32.40
N THR A 73 -43.93 -37.00 31.55
CA THR A 73 -43.78 -36.86 30.09
C THR A 73 -43.31 -35.45 29.70
N LYS A 74 -43.85 -34.41 30.36
CA LYS A 74 -43.41 -33.02 30.18
C LYS A 74 -41.94 -32.84 30.56
N SER A 75 -41.51 -33.44 31.66
CA SER A 75 -40.11 -33.36 32.13
C SER A 75 -39.16 -34.04 31.15
N GLU A 76 -39.53 -35.21 30.63
CA GLU A 76 -38.75 -35.92 29.60
C GLU A 76 -38.61 -35.07 28.32
N GLN A 77 -39.71 -34.52 27.81
CA GLN A 77 -39.68 -33.68 26.62
C GLN A 77 -38.86 -32.41 26.83
N THR A 78 -38.94 -31.82 28.02
CA THR A 78 -38.15 -30.64 28.40
C THR A 78 -36.66 -30.98 28.41
N LEU A 79 -36.28 -32.13 28.95
CA LEU A 79 -34.89 -32.60 28.96
C LEU A 79 -34.38 -32.79 27.53
N ARG A 80 -35.17 -33.43 26.66
CA ARG A 80 -34.83 -33.61 25.24
C ARG A 80 -34.62 -32.27 24.53
N MET A 81 -35.53 -31.31 24.76
CA MET A 81 -35.41 -29.96 24.22
C MET A 81 -34.13 -29.26 24.72
N ILE A 82 -33.83 -29.34 26.02
CA ILE A 82 -32.60 -28.75 26.59
C ILE A 82 -31.34 -29.36 25.94
N SER A 83 -31.30 -30.67 25.74
CA SER A 83 -30.15 -31.31 25.08
C SER A 83 -29.96 -30.82 23.64
N GLN A 84 -31.06 -30.66 22.88
CA GLN A 84 -31.02 -30.12 21.52
C GLN A 84 -30.58 -28.65 21.50
N GLU A 85 -31.09 -27.83 22.43
CA GLU A 85 -30.69 -26.44 22.58
C GLU A 85 -29.20 -26.33 22.94
N MET A 86 -28.68 -27.16 23.85
CA MET A 86 -27.26 -27.18 24.17
C MET A 86 -26.38 -27.44 22.95
N GLU A 87 -26.74 -28.43 22.12
CA GLU A 87 -26.03 -28.71 20.87
C GLU A 87 -26.09 -27.54 19.89
N ASN A 88 -27.26 -26.90 19.79
CA ASN A 88 -27.43 -25.72 18.94
C ASN A 88 -26.56 -24.55 19.39
N TYR A 89 -26.51 -24.28 20.71
CA TYR A 89 -25.64 -23.25 21.28
C TYR A 89 -24.17 -23.56 21.03
N GLU A 90 -23.74 -24.82 21.22
CA GLU A 90 -22.35 -25.21 20.94
C GLU A 90 -21.97 -24.98 19.47
N ASN A 91 -22.87 -25.33 18.55
CA ASN A 91 -22.68 -25.09 17.12
C ASN A 91 -22.68 -23.59 16.79
N LEU A 92 -23.50 -22.78 17.46
CA LEU A 92 -23.52 -21.34 17.32
C LEU A 92 -22.21 -20.71 17.79
N TYR A 93 -21.68 -21.13 18.94
CA TYR A 93 -20.38 -20.69 19.43
C TYR A 93 -19.26 -20.98 18.41
N LYS A 94 -19.19 -22.22 17.89
CA LYS A 94 -18.21 -22.58 16.86
C LYS A 94 -18.32 -21.72 15.59
N LYS A 95 -19.56 -21.38 15.18
CA LYS A 95 -19.80 -20.49 14.02
C LYS A 95 -19.33 -19.06 14.29
N ILE A 96 -19.60 -18.54 15.48
CA ILE A 96 -19.18 -17.19 15.89
C ILE A 96 -17.65 -17.13 15.94
N ASP A 97 -16.99 -18.11 16.57
CA ASP A 97 -15.53 -18.17 16.65
C ASP A 97 -14.89 -18.21 15.26
N LYS A 98 -15.42 -19.06 14.37
CA LYS A 98 -14.97 -19.11 12.98
C LYS A 98 -15.13 -17.75 12.28
N SER A 99 -16.29 -17.11 12.42
CA SER A 99 -16.53 -15.78 11.84
C SER A 99 -15.58 -14.72 12.39
N ILE A 100 -15.22 -14.78 13.68
CA ILE A 100 -14.24 -13.89 14.29
C ILE A 100 -12.87 -14.11 13.66
N THR A 101 -12.43 -15.36 13.53
CA THR A 101 -11.13 -15.69 12.91
C THR A 101 -11.08 -15.24 11.44
N ASP A 102 -12.16 -15.46 10.67
CA ASP A 102 -12.26 -15.02 9.28
C ASP A 102 -12.21 -13.49 9.16
N CYS A 103 -12.88 -12.78 10.07
CA CYS A 103 -12.84 -11.31 10.12
C CYS A 103 -11.44 -10.79 10.45
N GLN A 104 -10.75 -11.41 11.40
CA GLN A 104 -9.36 -11.07 11.74
C GLN A 104 -8.43 -11.29 10.54
N GLN A 105 -8.57 -12.39 9.81
CA GLN A 105 -7.78 -12.64 8.60
C GLN A 105 -8.06 -11.59 7.51
N LYS A 106 -9.33 -11.24 7.29
CA LYS A 106 -9.71 -10.17 6.34
C LYS A 106 -9.14 -8.82 6.76
N LEU A 107 -9.10 -8.51 8.05
CA LEU A 107 -8.50 -7.28 8.57
C LEU A 107 -6.99 -7.23 8.29
N ILE A 108 -6.28 -8.33 8.48
CA ILE A 108 -4.83 -8.41 8.18
C ILE A 108 -4.60 -8.16 6.69
N LYS A 109 -5.32 -8.85 5.80
CA LYS A 109 -5.22 -8.64 4.35
C LYS A 109 -5.51 -7.19 3.94
N CYS A 110 -6.59 -6.62 4.48
CA CYS A 110 -6.96 -5.23 4.19
C CYS A 110 -5.89 -4.22 4.67
N LYS A 111 -5.21 -4.50 5.79
CA LYS A 111 -4.08 -3.69 6.25
C LYS A 111 -2.87 -3.78 5.30
N GLU A 112 -2.57 -4.97 4.80
CA GLU A 112 -1.48 -5.18 3.82
C GLU A 112 -1.77 -4.47 2.50
N GLU A 113 -2.99 -4.64 1.97
CA GLU A 113 -3.46 -3.95 0.76
C GLU A 113 -3.41 -2.43 0.93
N LEU A 114 -3.81 -1.91 2.10
CA LEU A 114 -3.73 -0.49 2.40
C LEU A 114 -2.29 0.03 2.42
N MET A 115 -1.35 -0.74 2.99
CA MET A 115 0.07 -0.37 2.99
C MET A 115 0.62 -0.33 1.56
N GLU A 116 0.27 -1.31 0.74
CA GLU A 116 0.68 -1.36 -0.66
C GLU A 116 0.10 -0.19 -1.47
N ALA A 117 -1.20 0.09 -1.30
CA ALA A 117 -1.85 1.22 -1.94
C ALA A 117 -1.21 2.57 -1.55
N LYS A 118 -0.83 2.73 -0.27
CA LYS A 118 -0.08 3.91 0.20
C LYS A 118 1.29 4.01 -0.46
N ARG A 119 2.02 2.89 -0.60
CA ARG A 119 3.32 2.83 -1.29
C ARG A 119 3.20 3.25 -2.74
N VAL A 120 2.24 2.66 -3.46
CA VAL A 120 1.96 3.00 -4.87
C VAL A 120 1.61 4.48 -5.01
N ARG A 121 0.77 5.03 -4.13
CA ARG A 121 0.42 6.45 -4.13
C ARG A 121 1.66 7.34 -3.91
N LYS A 122 2.52 6.99 -2.95
CA LYS A 122 3.76 7.73 -2.69
C LYS A 122 4.66 7.74 -3.92
N ASN A 123 4.91 6.56 -4.51
CA ASN A 123 5.72 6.43 -5.72
C ASN A 123 5.12 7.25 -6.88
N LYS A 124 3.80 7.22 -7.05
CA LYS A 124 3.11 8.02 -8.07
C LYS A 124 3.35 9.52 -7.88
N CYS A 125 3.23 10.03 -6.65
CA CYS A 125 3.48 11.44 -6.36
C CYS A 125 4.96 11.82 -6.60
N GLU A 126 5.90 10.94 -6.27
CA GLU A 126 7.33 11.13 -6.56
C GLU A 126 7.59 11.20 -8.07
N TYR A 127 6.99 10.30 -8.85
CA TYR A 127 7.07 10.33 -10.31
C TYR A 127 6.42 11.59 -10.92
N GLU A 128 5.24 11.99 -10.44
CA GLU A 128 4.56 13.22 -10.88
C GLU A 128 5.42 14.47 -10.57
N SER A 129 6.07 14.51 -9.41
CA SER A 129 7.00 15.59 -9.04
C SER A 129 8.20 15.64 -9.99
N MET A 130 8.86 14.50 -10.24
CA MET A 130 9.99 14.43 -11.18
C MET A 130 9.56 14.79 -12.61
N ALA A 131 8.42 14.28 -13.08
CA ALA A 131 7.88 14.59 -14.39
C ALA A 131 7.59 16.09 -14.55
N THR A 132 7.07 16.74 -13.50
CA THR A 132 6.84 18.19 -13.50
C THR A 132 8.16 18.96 -13.65
N VAL A 133 9.24 18.53 -13.00
CA VAL A 133 10.57 19.15 -13.14
C VAL A 133 11.14 18.90 -14.54
N ILE A 134 11.04 17.67 -15.06
CA ILE A 134 11.53 17.30 -16.40
C ILE A 134 10.82 18.10 -17.48
N ASN A 135 9.49 18.25 -17.39
CA ASN A 135 8.68 19.01 -18.35
C ASN A 135 8.95 20.53 -18.35
N ARG A 136 9.68 21.07 -17.36
CA ARG A 136 10.16 22.47 -17.41
C ARG A 136 11.33 22.64 -18.36
N HIS A 137 12.07 21.58 -18.65
CA HIS A 137 13.16 21.61 -19.61
C HIS A 137 12.62 21.42 -21.03
N SER A 138 13.32 22.00 -22.02
CA SER A 138 12.97 21.85 -23.43
C SER A 138 13.04 20.38 -23.85
N ASP A 139 12.27 20.04 -24.88
CA ASP A 139 12.29 18.68 -25.40
C ASP A 139 13.71 18.33 -25.85
N ARG A 140 14.11 17.09 -25.56
CA ARG A 140 15.45 16.59 -25.87
C ARG A 140 15.69 16.64 -27.38
N LEU A 141 14.67 16.33 -28.17
CA LEU A 141 14.76 16.27 -29.62
C LEU A 141 14.94 17.66 -30.23
N GLU A 142 14.19 18.66 -29.74
CA GLU A 142 14.36 20.06 -30.13
C GLU A 142 15.76 20.58 -29.78
N THR A 143 16.25 20.26 -28.58
CA THR A 143 17.58 20.67 -28.13
C THR A 143 18.69 20.03 -28.97
N MET A 144 18.55 18.75 -29.36
CA MET A 144 19.49 18.06 -30.26
C MET A 144 19.51 18.69 -31.65
N ASN A 145 18.34 19.03 -32.22
CA ASN A 145 18.26 19.69 -33.53
C ASN A 145 18.96 21.06 -33.50
N ARG A 146 18.69 21.87 -32.47
CA ARG A 146 19.34 23.17 -32.26
C ARG A 146 20.86 23.04 -32.17
N LEU A 147 21.34 22.00 -31.50
CA LEU A 147 22.78 21.71 -31.34
C LEU A 147 23.41 21.38 -32.69
N GLN A 148 22.73 20.57 -33.51
CA GLN A 148 23.20 20.20 -34.84
C GLN A 148 23.21 21.40 -35.81
N GLU A 149 22.19 22.27 -35.75
CA GLU A 149 22.17 23.52 -36.51
C GLU A 149 23.35 24.44 -36.13
N LEU A 150 23.61 24.60 -34.83
CA LEU A 150 24.74 25.38 -34.32
C LEU A 150 26.09 24.79 -34.73
N GLU A 151 26.24 23.46 -34.69
CA GLU A 151 27.45 22.79 -35.17
C GLU A 151 27.72 23.07 -36.66
N ASP A 152 26.67 23.01 -37.48
CA ASP A 152 26.80 23.29 -38.91
C ASP A 152 27.08 24.77 -39.18
N GLU A 153 26.52 25.68 -38.40
CA GLU A 153 26.85 27.11 -38.46
C GLU A 153 28.31 27.37 -38.07
N ILE A 154 28.80 26.74 -37.00
CA ILE A 154 30.21 26.83 -36.58
C ILE A 154 31.14 26.35 -37.69
N LYS A 155 30.83 25.21 -38.33
CA LYS A 155 31.62 24.70 -39.47
C LYS A 155 31.65 25.71 -40.62
N ARG A 156 30.51 26.31 -40.98
CA ARG A 156 30.43 27.33 -42.04
C ARG A 156 31.25 28.58 -41.68
N LEU A 157 31.15 29.06 -40.44
CA LEU A 157 31.90 30.21 -39.96
C LEU A 157 33.42 29.94 -39.95
N GLN A 158 33.85 28.75 -39.54
CA GLN A 158 35.25 28.32 -39.61
C GLN A 158 35.76 28.30 -41.06
N GLN A 159 34.96 27.77 -41.99
CA GLN A 159 35.32 27.74 -43.39
C GLN A 159 35.43 29.16 -43.97
N THR A 160 34.47 30.02 -43.66
CA THR A 160 34.48 31.44 -44.08
C THR A 160 35.68 32.19 -43.50
N LYS A 161 36.01 31.96 -42.23
CA LYS A 161 37.20 32.52 -41.57
C LYS A 161 38.47 32.07 -42.31
N ASN A 162 38.61 30.78 -42.60
CA ASN A 162 39.77 30.26 -43.33
C ASN A 162 39.88 30.88 -44.73
N ASP A 163 38.77 31.05 -45.44
CA ASP A 163 38.75 31.69 -46.76
C ASP A 163 39.20 33.16 -46.71
N ILE A 164 38.76 33.91 -45.70
CA ILE A 164 39.18 35.30 -45.48
C ILE A 164 40.66 35.35 -45.11
N GLN A 165 41.13 34.47 -44.22
CA GLN A 165 42.54 34.35 -43.84
C GLN A 165 43.42 34.11 -45.07
N ASN A 166 43.01 33.17 -45.93
CA ASN A 166 43.70 32.84 -47.18
C ASN A 166 43.72 34.03 -48.16
N LYS A 167 42.60 34.76 -48.29
CA LYS A 167 42.53 35.98 -49.11
C LYS A 167 43.48 37.06 -48.57
N LEU A 168 43.49 37.27 -47.25
CA LEU A 168 44.36 38.26 -46.60
C LEU A 168 45.83 37.90 -46.77
N GLU A 169 46.20 36.63 -46.64
CA GLU A 169 47.57 36.16 -46.87
C GLU A 169 48.00 36.35 -48.33
N LYS A 170 47.12 36.07 -49.30
CA LYS A 170 47.37 36.36 -50.73
C LYS A 170 47.59 37.86 -50.96
N ARG A 171 46.76 38.73 -50.36
CA ARG A 171 46.94 40.19 -50.46
C ARG A 171 48.25 40.65 -49.80
N ARG A 172 48.63 40.08 -48.66
CA ARG A 172 49.91 40.35 -47.99
C ARG A 172 51.11 39.97 -48.87
N LYS A 173 51.06 38.81 -49.53
CA LYS A 173 52.07 38.37 -50.49
C LYS A 173 52.14 39.32 -51.70
N GLN A 174 51.00 39.72 -52.27
CA GLN A 174 50.93 40.71 -53.35
C GLN A 174 51.54 42.06 -52.94
N PHE A 175 51.24 42.54 -51.74
CA PHE A 175 51.82 43.78 -51.20
C PHE A 175 53.33 43.68 -51.00
N GLN A 176 53.85 42.54 -50.51
CA GLN A 176 55.30 42.32 -50.41
C GLN A 176 55.99 42.37 -51.78
N VAL A 177 55.38 41.78 -52.82
CA VAL A 177 55.91 41.85 -54.19
C VAL A 177 55.90 43.29 -54.69
N LEU A 178 54.81 44.04 -54.48
CA LEU A 178 54.73 45.45 -54.86
C LEU A 178 55.79 46.30 -54.12
N LEU A 179 55.97 46.06 -52.82
CA LEU A 179 56.96 46.76 -52.01
C LEU A 179 58.39 46.43 -52.47
N GLY A 180 58.65 45.18 -52.85
CA GLY A 180 59.91 44.76 -53.45
C GLY A 180 60.17 45.45 -54.79
N ALA A 181 59.17 45.52 -55.68
CA ALA A 181 59.28 46.24 -56.95
C ALA A 181 59.47 47.76 -56.75
N ALA A 182 58.78 48.37 -55.78
CA ALA A 182 58.96 49.77 -55.43
C ALA A 182 60.36 50.04 -54.84
N HIS A 183 60.90 49.10 -54.06
CA HIS A 183 62.26 49.20 -53.54
C HIS A 183 63.30 49.06 -54.66
N GLN A 184 63.09 48.14 -55.60
CA GLN A 184 63.92 48.02 -56.81
C GLN A 184 63.87 49.27 -57.67
N LEU A 185 62.69 49.87 -57.88
CA LEU A 185 62.57 51.14 -58.60
C LEU A 185 63.27 52.29 -57.87
N ASN A 186 63.15 52.39 -56.54
CA ASN A 186 63.92 53.37 -55.76
C ASN A 186 65.43 53.10 -55.84
N GLN A 187 65.84 51.84 -55.88
CA GLN A 187 67.24 51.49 -56.05
C GLN A 187 67.76 51.90 -57.42
N ILE A 188 66.99 51.66 -58.49
CA ILE A 188 67.32 52.13 -59.85
C ILE A 188 67.37 53.67 -59.90
N LEU A 189 66.41 54.36 -59.29
CA LEU A 189 66.40 55.82 -59.20
C LEU A 189 67.61 56.37 -58.42
N ASN A 190 67.97 55.76 -57.28
CA ASN A 190 69.16 56.14 -56.52
C ASN A 190 70.46 55.81 -57.28
N GLU A 191 70.48 54.72 -58.05
CA GLU A 191 71.59 54.39 -58.95
C GLU A 191 71.69 55.42 -60.09
N GLU A 192 70.57 55.86 -60.69
CA GLU A 192 70.53 56.94 -61.69
C GLU A 192 70.94 58.31 -61.12
N GLU A 193 70.50 58.66 -59.91
CA GLU A 193 70.88 59.90 -59.21
C GLU A 193 72.37 59.90 -58.81
N SER A 194 72.94 58.72 -58.53
CA SER A 194 74.38 58.53 -58.31
C SER A 194 75.23 58.64 -59.59
N VAL A 195 74.62 58.37 -60.77
CA VAL A 195 75.28 58.51 -62.08
C VAL A 195 75.23 59.98 -62.55
N GLU A 196 74.13 60.71 -62.32
CA GLU A 196 74.06 62.17 -62.60
C GLU A 196 74.98 63.00 -61.68
N SER A 197 75.21 62.55 -60.44
CA SER A 197 76.14 63.21 -59.51
C SER A 197 77.61 63.06 -59.89
N ASN A 198 77.97 62.07 -60.70
CA ASN A 198 79.35 61.75 -61.06
C ASN A 198 79.80 62.37 -62.41
N ASP A 199 78.88 62.90 -63.21
CA ASP A 199 79.18 63.51 -64.52
C ASP A 199 79.31 65.05 -64.50
N MET A 200 79.15 65.71 -63.35
CA MET A 200 79.43 67.15 -63.18
C MET A 200 80.83 67.47 -62.62
N ILE A 201 81.65 66.47 -62.26
CA ILE A 201 83.00 66.66 -61.69
C ILE A 201 84.06 66.19 -62.69
N ALA A 202 84.10 66.77 -63.89
CA ALA A 202 85.18 66.47 -64.83
C ALA A 202 85.56 67.59 -65.81
N VAL A 203 85.06 68.83 -65.71
CA VAL A 203 85.58 69.93 -66.57
C VAL A 203 85.39 71.32 -65.93
N ALA A 204 86.26 71.73 -65.01
CA ALA A 204 86.69 73.14 -64.83
C ALA A 204 87.70 73.24 -63.67
N ASP A 205 88.97 73.05 -64.02
CA ASP A 205 90.12 73.43 -63.21
C ASP A 205 90.40 74.94 -63.38
N GLY A 206 90.80 75.61 -62.29
CA GLY A 206 91.59 76.85 -62.33
C GLY A 206 90.92 78.16 -61.91
N SER A 207 91.05 78.55 -60.62
CA SER A 207 91.78 79.77 -60.24
C SER A 207 91.72 80.08 -58.73
N ASP A 208 92.89 79.96 -58.10
CA ASP A 208 93.60 81.03 -57.37
C ASP A 208 93.08 81.56 -56.00
N LYS A 209 94.02 81.55 -55.03
CA LYS A 209 94.15 82.39 -53.80
C LYS A 209 93.17 82.17 -52.64
N MET A 210 93.50 82.48 -51.39
CA MET A 210 94.71 82.58 -50.54
C MET A 210 94.13 82.99 -49.18
N ASP A 211 94.79 82.57 -48.09
CA ASP A 211 94.80 83.22 -46.77
C ASP A 211 93.54 83.25 -45.85
N THR A 212 93.75 82.63 -44.67
CA THR A 212 93.48 83.11 -43.28
C THR A 212 92.09 83.71 -42.97
N ASN A 213 91.38 83.35 -41.89
CA ASN A 213 91.79 83.14 -40.50
C ASN A 213 90.59 82.53 -39.74
#